data_AF-A0AAW7EDT0-F1
#
_entry.id   AF-A0AAW7EDT0-F1
#
_cell.length_a   1.000
_cell.length_b   1.000
_cell.length_c   1.000
_cell.angle_alpha   90.00
_cell.angle_beta   90.00
_cell.angle_gamma   90.00
#
_symmetry.space_group_name_H-M   'P 1'
#
loop_
_entity.id
_entity.type
_entity.pdbx_description
1 polymer ?
#
loop_
_entity_poly.entity_id
_entity_poly.type
_entity_poly.pdbx_seq_one_letter_code
_entity_poly.pdbx_strand_id
1 'polypeptide(L)'
;TVFRTYREAIDAIADGTYSQEKVAEWMKALETVYNRGFWSGYYLGQKLGEWSDNPGSNATQKKVYVGKAAHYFQKASIGEFKIEAYDIKVGDKILITGPSTGAQELIVEELFVNEQKVEKATKGDDCTIKIPFRIRLSDKLYKIVEA
;
A
#
# COMPACT_ATOMS: atom_id res chain seq x y z
N THR A 1 7.11 -4.19 4.24
CA THR A 1 7.20 -3.21 5.34
C THR A 1 7.63 -3.89 6.63
N VAL A 2 6.78 -4.67 7.30
CA VAL A 2 7.09 -5.29 8.62
C VAL A 2 8.40 -6.09 8.66
N PHE A 3 8.56 -7.11 7.80
CA PHE A 3 9.78 -7.93 7.79
C PHE A 3 11.05 -7.11 7.51
N ARG A 4 10.96 -6.18 6.54
CA ARG A 4 12.05 -5.28 6.19
C ARG A 4 12.48 -4.43 7.38
N THR A 5 11.52 -3.80 8.06
CA THR A 5 11.76 -2.96 9.23
C THR A 5 12.43 -3.74 10.37
N TYR A 6 11.97 -4.95 10.68
CA TYR A 6 12.62 -5.80 11.68
C TYR A 6 14.04 -6.20 11.27
N ARG A 7 14.24 -6.52 9.99
CA ARG A 7 15.56 -6.90 9.47
C ARG A 7 16.54 -5.75 9.58
N GLU A 8 16.14 -4.55 9.13
CA GLU A 8 16.92 -3.32 9.26
C GLU A 8 17.25 -3.00 10.72
N ALA A 9 16.31 -3.21 11.65
CA ALA A 9 16.54 -3.00 13.08
C ALA A 9 17.59 -3.97 13.66
N ILE A 10 17.51 -5.26 13.30
CA ILE A 10 18.49 -6.27 13.73
C ILE A 10 19.88 -5.96 13.16
N ASP A 11 19.95 -5.64 11.85
CA ASP A 11 21.20 -5.33 11.18
C ASP A 11 21.82 -4.04 11.77
N ALA A 12 21.02 -3.01 12.07
CA ALA A 12 21.50 -1.80 12.72
C ALA A 12 22.08 -2.01 14.13
N ILE A 13 21.54 -2.98 14.90
CA ILE A 13 22.09 -3.37 16.20
C ILE A 13 23.42 -4.11 16.00
N ALA A 14 23.49 -5.03 15.04
CA ALA A 14 24.71 -5.78 14.74
C ALA A 14 25.86 -4.87 14.27
N ASP A 15 25.54 -3.86 13.46
CA ASP A 15 26.50 -2.89 12.92
C ASP A 15 26.82 -1.74 13.89
N GLY A 16 26.18 -1.70 15.07
CA GLY A 16 26.35 -0.62 16.05
C GLY A 16 25.84 0.75 15.60
N THR A 17 25.04 0.81 14.52
CA THR A 17 24.47 2.05 13.95
C THR A 17 23.05 2.35 14.44
N TYR A 18 22.62 1.67 15.51
CA TYR A 18 21.32 1.88 16.13
C TYR A 18 21.20 3.31 16.69
N SER A 19 20.11 4.00 16.35
CA SER A 19 19.82 5.33 16.85
C SER A 19 18.31 5.52 17.09
N GLN A 20 17.97 6.47 17.96
CA GLN A 20 16.58 6.77 18.28
C GLN A 20 15.81 7.37 17.08
N GLU A 21 16.52 8.02 16.16
CA GLU A 21 15.96 8.54 14.90
C GLU A 21 15.49 7.39 13.99
N LYS A 22 16.31 6.35 13.82
CA LYS A 22 15.93 5.15 13.04
C LYS A 22 14.72 4.45 13.64
N VAL A 23 14.63 4.40 14.98
CA VAL A 23 13.45 3.85 15.66
C VAL A 23 12.20 4.65 15.33
N ALA A 24 12.26 5.98 15.30
CA ALA A 24 11.13 6.81 14.92
C ALA A 24 10.67 6.55 13.47
N GLU A 25 11.62 6.39 12.53
CA GLU A 25 11.31 6.04 11.14
C GLU A 25 10.66 4.65 11.02
N TRP A 26 11.19 3.66 11.73
CA TRP A 26 10.64 2.31 11.76
C TRP A 26 9.25 2.27 12.39
N MET A 27 9.03 3.00 13.48
CA MET A 27 7.72 3.13 14.12
C MET A 27 6.71 3.74 13.15
N LYS A 28 7.07 4.83 12.47
CA LYS A 28 6.22 5.44 11.43
C LYS A 28 5.91 4.47 10.29
N ALA A 29 6.87 3.66 9.87
CA ALA A 29 6.65 2.63 8.86
C ALA A 29 5.69 1.51 9.35
N LEU A 30 5.78 1.11 10.62
CA LEU A 30 4.93 0.08 11.22
C LEU A 30 3.50 0.56 11.44
N GLU A 31 3.29 1.85 11.74
CA GLU A 31 1.95 2.47 11.85
C GLU A 31 1.14 2.39 10.55
N THR A 32 1.81 2.37 9.39
CA THR A 32 1.12 2.24 8.08
C THR A 32 0.48 0.88 7.84
N VAL A 33 0.89 -0.15 8.58
CA VAL A 33 0.40 -1.53 8.42
C VAL A 33 -0.62 -1.85 9.53
N TYR A 34 -1.51 -2.82 9.29
CA TYR A 34 -2.45 -3.32 10.31
C TYR A 34 -1.74 -3.53 11.65
N ASN A 35 -2.11 -2.71 12.63
CA ASN A 35 -1.57 -2.74 13.98
C ASN A 35 -2.72 -2.47 14.96
N ARG A 36 -2.57 -2.99 16.18
CA ARG A 36 -3.48 -2.74 17.30
C ARG A 36 -2.84 -1.83 18.36
N GLY A 37 -1.91 -0.96 17.93
CA GLY A 37 -0.98 -0.28 18.84
C GLY A 37 0.18 -1.18 19.29
N PHE A 38 1.27 -0.55 19.71
CA PHE A 38 2.44 -1.24 20.26
C PHE A 38 2.18 -1.63 21.71
N TRP A 39 2.40 -2.90 22.06
CA TRP A 39 2.22 -3.40 23.43
C TRP A 39 3.58 -3.76 24.04
N SER A 40 3.94 -3.09 25.13
CA SER A 40 5.19 -3.32 25.87
C SER A 40 5.20 -4.62 26.70
N GLY A 41 4.10 -5.37 26.71
CA GLY A 41 3.97 -6.60 27.50
C GLY A 41 3.86 -6.35 29.01
N TYR A 42 3.80 -7.44 29.77
CA TYR A 42 3.81 -7.42 31.25
C TYR A 42 5.21 -7.38 31.87
N TYR A 43 6.24 -7.03 31.08
CA TYR A 43 7.59 -6.93 31.62
C TYR A 43 7.68 -5.70 32.53
N LEU A 44 8.27 -5.88 33.72
CA LEU A 44 8.47 -4.84 34.75
C LEU A 44 7.22 -4.30 35.48
N GLY A 45 6.11 -5.03 35.53
CA GLY A 45 5.05 -4.75 36.51
C GLY A 45 4.35 -3.38 36.34
N GLN A 46 4.38 -2.81 35.14
CA GLN A 46 3.64 -1.58 34.83
C GLN A 46 2.12 -1.85 34.86
N LYS A 47 1.37 -0.98 35.57
CA LYS A 47 -0.10 -0.96 35.52
C LYS A 47 -0.55 -0.20 34.27
N LEU A 48 -1.24 -0.88 33.36
CA LEU A 48 -1.63 -0.37 32.04
C LEU A 48 -2.98 0.35 32.06
N GLY A 49 -3.05 1.45 31.30
CA GLY A 49 -4.29 2.00 30.74
C GLY A 49 -4.80 1.11 29.60
N GLU A 50 -6.10 1.21 29.33
CA GLU A 50 -6.90 0.20 28.65
C GLU A 50 -6.45 -0.15 27.22
N TRP A 51 -6.89 -1.35 26.86
CA TRP A 51 -7.09 -1.88 25.51
C TRP A 51 -7.31 -0.74 24.49
N SER A 52 -6.64 -0.82 23.35
CA SER A 52 -6.83 0.08 22.20
C SER A 52 -8.30 0.52 22.07
N ASP A 53 -8.57 1.84 22.11
CA ASP A 53 -9.92 2.42 22.26
C ASP A 53 -10.94 1.92 21.22
N ASN A 54 -10.46 1.46 20.05
CA ASN A 54 -11.30 1.00 18.95
C ASN A 54 -11.18 -0.51 18.70
N PRO A 55 -12.30 -1.25 18.56
CA PRO A 55 -12.28 -2.63 18.08
C PRO A 55 -11.89 -2.66 16.60
N GLY A 56 -10.62 -2.82 16.27
CA GLY A 56 -10.19 -2.87 14.86
C GLY A 56 -8.70 -2.68 14.60
N SER A 57 -8.39 -2.29 13.37
CA SER A 57 -7.05 -1.85 12.95
C SER A 57 -6.91 -0.36 13.25
N ASN A 58 -5.83 0.06 13.90
CA ASN A 58 -5.41 1.47 13.97
C ASN A 58 -4.39 1.81 12.87
N ALA A 59 -4.36 1.04 11.77
CA ALA A 59 -3.54 1.39 10.62
C ALA A 59 -4.02 2.71 10.02
N THR A 60 -3.09 3.64 9.80
CA THR A 60 -3.35 4.93 9.17
C THR A 60 -3.74 4.82 7.70
N GLN A 61 -3.58 3.64 7.10
CA GLN A 61 -3.88 3.39 5.69
C GLN A 61 -4.76 2.15 5.51
N LYS A 62 -5.86 2.33 4.78
CA LYS A 62 -6.77 1.25 4.38
C LYS A 62 -6.60 0.96 2.89
N LYS A 63 -6.50 -0.33 2.56
CA LYS A 63 -6.44 -0.81 1.19
C LYS A 63 -7.85 -1.14 0.71
N VAL A 64 -8.32 -0.42 -0.30
CA VAL A 64 -9.64 -0.59 -0.91
C VAL A 64 -9.45 -1.28 -2.25
N TYR A 65 -10.08 -2.43 -2.47
CA TYR A 65 -10.01 -3.12 -3.75
C TYR A 65 -10.72 -2.31 -4.83
N VAL A 66 -10.06 -2.06 -5.96
CA VAL A 66 -10.59 -1.24 -7.06
C VAL A 66 -10.94 -2.12 -8.26
N GLY A 67 -10.05 -3.04 -8.62
CA GLY A 67 -10.21 -3.86 -9.82
C GLY A 67 -9.04 -4.80 -10.08
N LYS A 68 -8.93 -5.28 -11.32
CA LYS A 68 -7.92 -6.25 -11.76
C LYS A 68 -7.25 -5.81 -13.05
N ALA A 69 -6.02 -6.26 -13.25
CA ALA A 69 -5.30 -6.06 -14.50
C ALA A 69 -5.94 -6.86 -15.65
N ALA A 70 -6.11 -6.22 -16.79
CA ALA A 70 -6.62 -6.83 -18.02
C ALA A 70 -5.49 -7.07 -19.04
N HIS A 71 -4.66 -6.06 -19.29
CA HIS A 71 -3.57 -6.16 -20.27
C HIS A 71 -2.38 -5.26 -19.93
N TYR A 72 -1.21 -5.52 -20.52
CA TYR A 72 -0.03 -4.67 -20.38
C TYR A 72 0.66 -4.42 -21.71
N PHE A 73 0.66 -3.16 -22.15
CA PHE A 73 1.30 -2.70 -23.37
C PHE A 73 2.77 -2.40 -23.11
N GLN A 74 3.65 -3.38 -23.35
CA GLN A 74 5.08 -3.29 -23.07
C GLN A 74 5.79 -2.12 -23.77
N LYS A 75 5.43 -1.82 -25.02
CA LYS A 75 6.05 -0.73 -25.80
C LYS A 75 5.74 0.65 -25.22
N ALA A 76 4.53 0.84 -24.72
CA ALA A 76 4.06 2.12 -24.17
C ALA A 76 4.23 2.21 -22.65
N SER A 77 4.56 1.09 -21.98
CA SER A 77 4.55 0.97 -20.51
C SER A 77 3.19 1.38 -19.91
N ILE A 78 2.11 0.88 -20.52
CA ILE A 78 0.73 1.16 -20.10
C ILE A 78 0.09 -0.14 -19.61
N GLY A 79 -0.48 -0.10 -18.40
CA GLY A 79 -1.33 -1.16 -17.87
C GLY A 79 -2.79 -0.83 -18.05
N GLU A 80 -3.55 -1.78 -18.57
CA GLU A 80 -5.01 -1.74 -18.66
C GLU A 80 -5.62 -2.46 -17.45
N PHE A 81 -6.58 -1.82 -16.80
CA PHE A 81 -7.28 -2.33 -15.63
C PHE A 81 -8.77 -2.23 -15.81
N LYS A 82 -9.45 -3.30 -15.42
CA LYS A 82 -10.90 -3.35 -15.32
C LYS A 82 -11.32 -2.93 -13.92
N ILE A 83 -12.06 -1.83 -13.81
CA ILE A 83 -12.55 -1.31 -12.53
C ILE A 83 -13.82 -2.06 -12.13
N GLU A 84 -13.80 -2.76 -10.98
CA GLU A 84 -14.88 -3.66 -10.56
C GLU A 84 -15.68 -3.15 -9.35
N ALA A 85 -15.09 -2.28 -8.53
CA ALA A 85 -15.68 -1.89 -7.24
C ALA A 85 -15.72 -0.38 -7.02
N TYR A 86 -14.58 0.24 -6.73
CA TYR A 86 -14.45 1.65 -6.35
C TYR A 86 -13.89 2.49 -7.49
N ASP A 87 -14.14 3.80 -7.43
CA ASP A 87 -13.57 4.76 -8.36
C ASP A 87 -12.10 5.07 -8.05
N ILE A 88 -11.37 5.41 -9.12
CA ILE A 88 -9.98 5.84 -9.06
C ILE A 88 -9.88 7.21 -9.73
N LYS A 89 -9.10 8.11 -9.13
CA LYS A 89 -8.84 9.45 -9.63
C LYS A 89 -7.36 9.66 -9.87
N VAL A 90 -7.06 10.62 -10.75
CA VAL A 90 -5.71 11.16 -10.87
C VAL A 90 -5.27 11.76 -9.52
N GLY A 91 -4.04 11.44 -9.10
CA GLY A 91 -3.49 11.79 -7.79
C GLY A 91 -3.70 10.74 -6.70
N ASP A 92 -4.56 9.73 -6.92
CA ASP A 92 -4.74 8.67 -5.93
C ASP A 92 -3.48 7.79 -5.82
N LYS A 93 -3.17 7.37 -4.61
CA LYS A 93 -2.14 6.36 -4.36
C LYS A 93 -2.74 4.96 -4.55
N ILE A 94 -2.17 4.20 -5.47
CA ILE A 94 -2.59 2.82 -5.75
C ILE A 94 -1.50 1.81 -5.41
N LEU A 95 -1.95 0.60 -5.14
CA LEU A 95 -1.15 -0.58 -4.87
C LEU A 95 -1.55 -1.68 -5.84
N ILE A 96 -0.61 -2.11 -6.67
CA ILE A 96 -0.76 -3.27 -7.54
C ILE A 96 -0.09 -4.45 -6.86
N THR A 97 -0.83 -5.54 -6.71
CA THR A 97 -0.29 -6.76 -6.10
C THR A 97 -0.61 -8.00 -6.90
N GLY A 98 0.40 -8.85 -7.07
CA GLY A 98 0.23 -10.14 -7.70
C GLY A 98 1.37 -11.11 -7.40
N PRO A 99 1.18 -12.39 -7.72
CA PRO A 99 2.08 -13.46 -7.32
C PRO A 99 3.50 -13.31 -7.89
N SER A 100 3.62 -12.82 -9.13
CA SER A 100 4.91 -12.59 -9.79
C SER A 100 5.39 -11.15 -9.70
N THR A 101 4.46 -10.19 -9.66
CA THR A 101 4.77 -8.75 -9.70
C THR A 101 5.12 -8.20 -8.31
N GLY A 102 4.76 -8.93 -7.25
CA GLY A 102 4.97 -8.51 -5.87
C GLY A 102 3.90 -7.51 -5.43
N ALA A 103 4.30 -6.52 -4.64
CA ALA A 103 3.46 -5.42 -4.18
C ALA A 103 4.15 -4.11 -4.54
N GLN A 104 3.57 -3.34 -5.46
CA GLN A 104 4.14 -2.08 -5.96
C GLN A 104 3.15 -0.94 -5.77
N GLU A 105 3.63 0.14 -5.15
CA GLU A 105 2.85 1.35 -4.92
C GLU A 105 3.22 2.41 -5.96
N LEU A 106 2.22 3.07 -6.51
CA LEU A 106 2.40 4.20 -7.43
C LEU A 106 1.30 5.24 -7.23
N ILE A 107 1.56 6.46 -7.68
CA ILE A 107 0.56 7.52 -7.75
C ILE A 107 0.03 7.56 -9.18
N VAL A 108 -1.28 7.70 -9.33
CA VAL A 108 -1.91 7.83 -10.66
C VAL A 108 -1.61 9.22 -11.20
N GLU A 109 -0.67 9.33 -12.14
CA GLU A 109 -0.36 10.59 -12.81
C GLU A 109 -1.35 10.89 -13.94
N GLU A 110 -1.70 9.87 -14.71
CA GLU A 110 -2.60 9.97 -15.85
C GLU A 110 -3.53 8.77 -15.90
N LEU A 111 -4.77 9.04 -16.29
CA LEU A 111 -5.83 8.06 -16.37
C LEU A 111 -6.55 8.27 -17.70
N PHE A 112 -6.70 7.19 -18.45
CA PHE A 112 -7.41 7.18 -19.73
C PHE A 112 -8.52 6.14 -19.71
N VAL A 113 -9.70 6.50 -20.19
CA VAL A 113 -10.86 5.60 -20.35
C VAL A 113 -11.37 5.79 -21.76
N ASN A 114 -11.51 4.70 -22.53
CA ASN A 114 -11.91 4.75 -23.94
C ASN A 114 -11.11 5.77 -24.77
N GLU A 115 -9.78 5.76 -24.63
CA GLU A 115 -8.83 6.67 -25.32
C GLU A 115 -8.97 8.16 -24.98
N GLN A 116 -9.83 8.53 -24.02
CA GLN A 116 -9.97 9.90 -23.54
C GLN A 116 -9.29 10.05 -22.18
N LYS A 117 -8.52 11.12 -22.02
CA LYS A 117 -7.94 11.49 -20.73
C LYS A 117 -9.07 11.92 -19.81
N VAL A 118 -9.23 11.21 -18.71
CA VAL A 118 -10.29 11.45 -17.72
C VAL A 118 -9.67 11.65 -16.34
N GLU A 119 -10.30 12.45 -15.50
CA GLU A 119 -9.82 12.64 -14.12
C GLU A 119 -10.24 11.50 -13.18
N LYS A 120 -11.28 10.75 -13.55
CA LYS A 120 -11.88 9.70 -12.74
C LYS A 120 -12.37 8.54 -13.60
N ALA A 121 -12.08 7.31 -13.19
CA ALA A 121 -12.66 6.09 -13.75
C ALA A 121 -13.65 5.48 -12.76
N THR A 122 -14.78 5.01 -13.27
CA THR A 122 -15.88 4.48 -12.48
C THR A 122 -16.00 2.97 -12.62
N LYS A 123 -16.81 2.36 -11.76
CA LYS A 123 -17.06 0.93 -11.79
C LYS A 123 -17.64 0.51 -13.14
N GLY A 124 -17.01 -0.47 -13.78
CA GLY A 124 -17.39 -0.98 -15.09
C GLY A 124 -16.49 -0.49 -16.22
N ASP A 125 -15.73 0.59 -16.00
CA ASP A 125 -14.81 1.13 -16.99
C ASP A 125 -13.53 0.28 -17.10
N ASP A 126 -13.03 0.17 -18.33
CA ASP A 126 -11.68 -0.31 -18.61
C ASP A 126 -10.79 0.94 -18.75
N CYS A 127 -9.85 1.09 -17.82
CA CYS A 127 -8.97 2.26 -17.76
C CYS A 127 -7.52 1.86 -18.03
N THR A 128 -6.75 2.80 -18.57
CA THR A 128 -5.33 2.65 -18.83
C THR A 128 -4.53 3.64 -18.01
N ILE A 129 -3.48 3.13 -17.37
CA ILE A 129 -2.60 3.87 -16.46
C ILE A 129 -1.17 3.60 -16.91
N LYS A 130 -0.32 4.62 -16.87
CA LYS A 130 1.11 4.46 -17.14
C LYS A 130 1.78 3.73 -15.97
N ILE A 131 2.44 2.61 -16.26
CA ILE A 131 3.08 1.76 -15.24
C ILE A 131 4.49 1.40 -15.70
N PRO A 132 5.53 1.76 -14.94
CA PRO A 132 6.93 1.52 -15.33
C PRO A 132 7.38 0.06 -15.17
N PHE A 133 6.48 -0.84 -14.74
CA PHE A 133 6.75 -2.25 -14.48
C PHE A 133 5.69 -3.14 -15.12
N ARG A 134 6.08 -4.39 -15.41
CA ARG A 134 5.25 -5.32 -16.17
C ARG A 134 4.22 -6.02 -15.28
N ILE A 135 2.94 -5.70 -15.46
CA ILE A 135 1.83 -6.36 -14.76
C ILE A 135 1.41 -7.70 -15.43
N ARG A 136 0.62 -8.51 -14.74
CA ARG A 136 -0.01 -9.75 -15.20
C ARG A 136 -1.52 -9.70 -14.97
N LEU A 137 -2.29 -10.49 -15.72
CA LEU A 137 -3.76 -10.55 -15.58
C LEU A 137 -4.24 -10.97 -14.17
N SER A 138 -3.40 -11.66 -13.40
CA SER A 138 -3.71 -12.04 -12.03
C SER A 138 -3.44 -10.92 -11.01
N ASP A 139 -2.89 -9.79 -11.44
CA ASP A 139 -2.58 -8.68 -10.57
C ASP A 139 -3.87 -7.93 -10.19
N LYS A 140 -3.98 -7.63 -8.89
CA LYS A 140 -5.09 -6.90 -8.29
C LYS A 140 -4.69 -5.46 -8.04
N LEU A 141 -5.61 -4.55 -8.29
CA LEU A 141 -5.47 -3.12 -8.06
C LEU A 141 -6.22 -2.71 -6.79
N TYR A 142 -5.51 -2.05 -5.89
CA TYR A 142 -6.05 -1.46 -4.68
C TYR A 142 -5.76 0.04 -4.65
N LYS A 143 -6.68 0.81 -4.08
CA LYS A 143 -6.48 2.22 -3.71
C LYS A 143 -6.10 2.27 -2.23
N ILE A 144 -5.05 3.03 -1.92
CA ILE A 144 -4.66 3.32 -0.54
C ILE A 144 -5.38 4.61 -0.13
N VAL A 145 -6.22 4.52 0.89
CA VAL A 145 -6.88 5.69 1.50
C VAL A 145 -6.39 5.86 2.94
N GLU A 146 -6.26 7.10 3.39
CA GLU A 146 -6.01 7.39 4.81
C GLU A 146 -7.26 7.00 5.62
N ALA A 147 -7.04 6.33 6.76
CA ALA A 147 -8.08 5.78 7.62
C ALA A 147 -8.53 6.76 8.70
#